data_AF-A0A534M3T1-F1
#
_entry.id   AF-A0A534M3T1-F1
#
_cell.length_a   1.000
_cell.length_b   1.000
_cell.length_c   1.000
_cell.angle_alpha   90.00
_cell.angle_beta   90.00
_cell.angle_gamma   90.00
#
_symmetry.space_group_name_H-M   'P 1'
#
loop_
_entity.id
_entity.type
_entity.pdbx_description
1 polymer ?
#
loop_
_entity_poly.entity_id
_entity_poly.type
_entity_poly.pdbx_seq_one_letter_code
_entity_poly.pdbx_strand_id
1 'polypeptide(L)'
;MDLIQLLIVFAATASAVLGSFVVVPELLERKGYNPRSGFVRCFVWASFLLIVFVPAAISGFLFSVRNVADWAYLAVGLLVAILYDYYRLNPEKVPWVRSRNLKVR
;
A
#
# COMPACT_ATOMS: atom_id res chain seq x y z
N MET A 1 6.74 23.50 1.17
CA MET A 1 7.54 22.30 1.45
C MET A 1 8.84 22.44 0.67
N ASP A 2 9.98 22.40 1.34
CA ASP A 2 11.29 22.42 0.69
C ASP A 2 11.61 21.02 0.10
N LEU A 3 12.56 20.95 -0.83
CA LEU A 3 12.87 19.71 -1.56
C LEU A 3 13.28 18.56 -0.62
N ILE A 4 13.98 18.87 0.48
CA ILE A 4 14.47 17.87 1.43
C ILE A 4 13.29 17.23 2.18
N GLN A 5 12.34 18.04 2.68
CA GLN A 5 11.11 17.51 3.28
C GLN A 5 10.32 16.64 2.31
N LEU A 6 10.22 17.06 1.04
CA LEU A 6 9.53 16.27 0.01
C LEU A 6 10.17 14.90 -0.18
N LEU A 7 11.50 14.84 -0.26
CA LEU A 7 12.23 13.58 -0.41
C LEU A 7 12.07 12.67 0.81
N ILE A 8 12.08 13.21 2.02
CA ILE A 8 11.89 12.44 3.26
C ILE A 8 10.48 11.82 3.28
N VAL A 9 9.44 12.62 3.02
CA VAL A 9 8.06 12.14 2.99
C VAL A 9 7.88 11.09 1.89
N PHE A 10 8.45 11.32 0.71
CA PHE A 10 8.41 10.36 -0.38
C PHE A 10 9.09 9.03 0.00
N ALA A 11 10.31 9.09 0.55
CA ALA A 11 11.05 7.90 0.96
C ALA A 11 10.32 7.12 2.07
N ALA A 12 9.74 7.81 3.05
CA ALA A 12 8.93 7.20 4.11
C ALA A 12 7.66 6.53 3.55
N THR A 13 7.01 7.17 2.58
CA THR A 13 5.81 6.62 1.94
C THR A 13 6.16 5.39 1.10
N ALA A 14 7.23 5.47 0.31
CA ALA A 14 7.70 4.37 -0.50
C ALA A 14 8.10 3.15 0.35
N SER A 15 8.82 3.37 1.46
CA SER A 15 9.21 2.29 2.37
C SER A 15 8.00 1.66 3.08
N ALA A 16 6.99 2.45 3.45
CA ALA A 16 5.75 1.95 4.03
C ALA A 16 5.01 1.01 3.06
N VAL A 17 4.90 1.42 1.79
CA VAL A 17 4.23 0.63 0.75
C VAL A 17 5.03 -0.64 0.44
N LEU A 18 6.33 -0.51 0.15
CA LEU A 18 7.19 -1.64 -0.20
C LEU A 18 7.31 -2.63 0.96
N GLY A 19 7.54 -2.15 2.19
CA GLY A 19 7.62 -3.00 3.37
C GLY A 19 6.35 -3.84 3.56
N SER A 20 5.19 -3.20 3.47
CA SER A 20 3.92 -3.87 3.78
C SER A 20 3.43 -4.78 2.66
N PHE A 21 3.52 -4.35 1.39
CA PHE A 21 2.93 -5.08 0.27
C PHE A 21 3.92 -5.97 -0.51
N VAL A 22 5.23 -5.82 -0.29
CA VAL A 22 6.26 -6.67 -0.90
C VAL A 22 6.92 -7.53 0.17
N VAL A 23 7.50 -6.93 1.21
CA VAL A 23 8.34 -7.65 2.18
C VAL A 23 7.52 -8.56 3.11
N VAL A 24 6.47 -8.06 3.75
CA VAL A 24 5.62 -8.84 4.67
C VAL A 24 5.06 -10.11 4.03
N PRO A 25 4.40 -10.06 2.86
CA PRO A 25 3.81 -11.24 2.29
C PRO A 25 4.88 -12.19 1.74
N GLU A 26 6.00 -11.69 1.21
CA GLU A 26 7.12 -12.54 0.81
C GLU A 26 7.71 -13.31 2.00
N LEU A 27 7.85 -12.66 3.17
CA LEU A 27 8.28 -13.32 4.41
C LEU A 27 7.30 -14.40 4.88
N LEU A 28 5.99 -14.17 4.71
CA LEU A 28 4.96 -15.15 5.07
C LEU A 28 4.91 -16.31 4.06
N GLU A 29 5.06 -16.03 2.77
CA GLU A 29 5.17 -17.06 1.72
C GLU A 29 6.39 -17.96 1.95
N ARG A 30 7.54 -17.39 2.31
CA ARG A 30 8.75 -18.16 2.68
C ARG A 30 8.54 -19.08 3.90
N LYS A 31 7.55 -18.78 4.75
CA LYS A 31 7.16 -19.62 5.90
C LYS A 31 6.08 -20.65 5.54
N GLY A 32 5.67 -20.74 4.27
CA GLY A 32 4.68 -21.70 3.76
C GLY A 32 3.23 -21.21 3.82
N TYR A 33 2.98 -19.94 4.14
CA TYR A 33 1.62 -19.40 4.14
C TYR A 33 1.12 -19.12 2.73
N ASN A 34 -0.15 -19.44 2.46
CA ASN A 34 -0.78 -19.11 1.19
C ASN A 34 -0.95 -17.59 1.07
N PRO A 35 -0.39 -16.93 0.03
CA PRO A 35 -0.46 -15.48 -0.14
C PRO A 35 -1.87 -14.94 -0.41
N ARG A 36 -2.76 -15.80 -0.92
CA ARG A 36 -4.18 -15.47 -1.12
C ARG A 36 -5.01 -15.64 0.13
N SER A 37 -4.45 -16.19 1.21
CA SER A 37 -5.18 -16.37 2.46
C SER A 37 -5.58 -15.02 3.07
N GLY A 38 -6.76 -14.97 3.67
CA GLY A 38 -7.20 -13.79 4.43
C GLY A 38 -6.24 -13.42 5.56
N PHE A 39 -5.50 -14.41 6.10
CA PHE A 39 -4.49 -14.21 7.13
C PHE A 39 -3.31 -13.36 6.65
N VAL A 40 -2.69 -13.73 5.51
CA VAL A 40 -1.58 -12.94 4.93
C VAL A 40 -2.06 -11.55 4.57
N ARG A 41 -3.25 -11.42 3.99
CA ARG A 41 -3.84 -10.11 3.67
C ARG A 41 -4.07 -9.27 4.91
N CYS A 42 -4.55 -9.85 6.01
CA CYS A 42 -4.71 -9.14 7.27
C CYS A 42 -3.38 -8.59 7.77
N PHE A 43 -2.30 -9.39 7.73
CA PHE A 43 -0.95 -8.94 8.12
C PHE A 43 -0.38 -7.83 7.22
N VAL A 44 -0.57 -7.95 5.90
CA VAL A 44 -0.19 -6.91 4.93
C VAL A 44 -0.88 -5.60 5.25
N TRP A 45 -2.20 -5.62 5.43
CA TRP A 45 -2.98 -4.43 5.73
C TRP A 45 -2.69 -3.86 7.11
N ALA A 46 -2.56 -4.72 8.14
CA ALA A 46 -2.24 -4.29 9.49
C ALA A 46 -0.88 -3.61 9.56
N SER A 47 0.15 -4.17 8.91
CA SER A 47 1.49 -3.54 8.86
C SER A 47 1.46 -2.20 8.14
N PHE A 48 0.77 -2.11 7.00
CA PHE A 48 0.60 -0.84 6.28
C PHE A 48 -0.11 0.22 7.12
N LEU A 49 -1.25 -0.13 7.71
CA LEU A 49 -2.02 0.79 8.55
C LEU A 49 -1.24 1.22 9.79
N LEU A 50 -0.48 0.32 10.42
CA LEU A 50 0.38 0.68 11.55
C LEU A 50 1.43 1.71 11.14
N ILE A 51 2.14 1.52 10.02
CA ILE A 51 3.18 2.46 9.59
C ILE A 51 2.58 3.84 9.25
N VAL A 52 1.39 3.86 8.65
CA VAL A 52 0.72 5.11 8.25
C VAL A 52 0.08 5.83 9.44
N PHE A 53 -0.66 5.11 10.29
CA PHE A 53 -1.48 5.72 11.33
C PHE A 53 -0.77 5.87 12.68
N VAL A 54 0.22 5.04 13.02
CA VAL A 54 0.92 5.16 14.32
C VAL A 54 1.63 6.52 14.46
N PRO A 55 2.43 6.98 13.49
CA PRO A 55 3.07 8.30 13.58
C PRO A 55 2.04 9.45 13.60
N ALA A 56 0.95 9.30 12.83
CA ALA A 56 -0.13 10.30 12.77
C ALA A 56 -0.94 10.37 14.08
N ALA A 57 -1.10 9.24 14.77
CA ALA A 57 -1.75 9.17 16.08
C ALA A 57 -0.85 9.78 17.17
N ILE A 58 0.44 9.42 17.19
CA ILE A 58 1.42 9.91 18.18
C ILE A 58 1.59 11.43 18.09
N SER A 59 1.62 11.97 16.88
CA SER A 59 1.74 13.42 16.66
C SER A 59 0.43 14.20 16.91
N GLY A 60 -0.68 13.52 17.21
CA GLY A 60 -1.99 14.14 17.36
C GLY A 60 -2.60 14.65 16.05
N PHE A 61 -1.94 14.41 14.92
CA PHE A 61 -2.36 14.88 13.60
C PHE A 61 -3.76 14.37 13.23
N LEU A 62 -4.08 13.11 13.54
CA LEU A 62 -5.40 12.53 13.26
C LEU A 62 -6.57 13.30 13.87
N PHE A 63 -6.35 13.98 14.99
CA PHE A 63 -7.38 14.77 15.69
C PHE A 63 -7.32 16.28 15.33
N SER A 64 -6.29 16.69 14.60
CA SER A 64 -6.06 18.08 14.17
C SER A 64 -6.54 18.34 12.74
N VAL A 65 -6.58 17.31 11.88
CA VAL A 65 -7.02 17.41 10.48
C VAL A 65 -8.53 17.63 10.39
N ARG A 66 -8.93 18.90 10.18
CA ARG A 66 -10.32 19.29 9.89
C ARG A 66 -10.60 19.47 8.40
N ASN A 67 -9.58 19.40 7.55
CA ASN A 67 -9.72 19.67 6.13
C ASN A 67 -10.16 18.41 5.37
N VAL A 68 -11.27 18.52 4.64
CA VAL A 68 -11.86 17.43 3.83
C VAL A 68 -10.90 16.98 2.72
N ALA A 69 -10.06 17.88 2.19
CA ALA A 69 -9.11 17.55 1.13
C ALA A 69 -8.06 16.51 1.57
N ASP A 70 -7.56 16.60 2.81
CA ASP A 70 -6.57 15.66 3.34
C ASP A 70 -7.14 14.25 3.48
N TRP A 71 -8.42 14.14 3.86
CA TRP A 71 -9.15 12.88 3.87
C TRP A 71 -9.36 12.32 2.47
N ALA A 72 -9.61 13.17 1.47
CA ALA A 72 -9.72 12.74 0.07
C ALA A 72 -8.39 12.17 -0.45
N TYR A 73 -7.25 12.81 -0.15
CA TYR A 73 -5.94 12.26 -0.52
C TYR A 73 -5.67 10.91 0.13
N LEU A 74 -6.01 10.73 1.41
CA LEU A 74 -5.90 9.46 2.10
C LEU A 74 -6.82 8.39 1.46
N ALA A 75 -8.06 8.75 1.12
CA ALA A 75 -9.00 7.85 0.45
C ALA A 75 -8.49 7.39 -0.92
N VAL A 76 -7.91 8.30 -1.72
CA VAL A 76 -7.30 7.96 -3.01
C VAL A 76 -6.09 7.04 -2.81
N GLY A 77 -5.22 7.33 -1.83
CA GLY A 77 -4.08 6.47 -1.50
C GLY A 77 -4.50 5.05 -1.09
N LEU A 78 -5.53 4.94 -0.25
CA LEU A 78 -6.15 3.66 0.13
C LEU A 78 -6.71 2.93 -1.08
N LEU A 79 -7.41 3.63 -1.97
CA LEU A 79 -7.97 3.02 -3.18
C LEU A 79 -6.87 2.45 -4.08
N VAL A 80 -5.76 3.19 -4.26
CA VAL A 80 -4.60 2.71 -5.01
C VAL A 80 -3.98 1.49 -4.35
N ALA A 81 -3.84 1.48 -3.02
CA ALA A 81 -3.32 0.34 -2.28
C ALA A 81 -4.23 -0.91 -2.39
N ILE A 82 -5.56 -0.72 -2.34
CA ILE A 82 -6.54 -1.79 -2.57
C ILE A 82 -6.40 -2.35 -3.98
N LEU A 83 -6.26 -1.48 -4.97
CA LEU A 83 -6.12 -1.87 -6.36
C LEU A 83 -4.80 -2.63 -6.60
N TYR A 84 -3.73 -2.20 -5.95
CA TYR A 84 -2.44 -2.89 -5.99
C TYR A 84 -2.52 -4.29 -5.36
N ASP A 85 -3.08 -4.42 -4.16
CA ASP A 85 -3.29 -5.73 -3.50
C ASP A 85 -4.14 -6.65 -4.38
N TYR A 86 -5.20 -6.12 -4.98
CA TYR A 86 -6.05 -6.86 -5.89
C TYR A 86 -5.29 -7.43 -7.08
N TYR A 87 -4.50 -6.59 -7.78
CA TYR A 87 -3.71 -7.01 -8.94
C TYR A 87 -2.54 -7.93 -8.58
N ARG A 88 -1.93 -7.74 -7.41
CA ARG A 88 -0.92 -8.67 -6.87
C ARG A 88 -1.49 -10.08 -6.73
N LEU A 89 -2.74 -10.20 -6.29
CA LEU A 89 -3.40 -11.50 -6.09
C LEU A 89 -4.02 -12.08 -7.37
N ASN A 90 -4.38 -11.23 -8.34
CA ASN A 90 -5.02 -11.57 -9.62
C ASN A 90 -4.22 -10.99 -10.82
N PRO A 91 -2.99 -11.47 -11.07
CA PRO A 91 -2.12 -10.91 -12.11
C PRO A 91 -2.73 -10.98 -13.53
N GLU A 92 -3.63 -11.92 -13.79
CA GLU A 92 -4.35 -12.11 -15.06
C GLU A 92 -5.40 -11.02 -15.36
N LYS A 93 -5.79 -10.26 -14.34
CA LYS A 93 -6.77 -9.17 -14.45
C LYS A 93 -6.10 -7.81 -14.67
N VAL A 94 -4.78 -7.77 -14.71
CA VAL A 94 -4.00 -6.55 -14.93
C VAL A 94 -4.22 -6.03 -16.36
N PRO A 95 -4.82 -4.83 -16.55
CA PRO A 95 -5.20 -4.32 -17.86
C PRO A 95 -4.02 -4.19 -18.85
N TRP A 96 -2.86 -3.73 -18.36
CA TRP A 96 -1.68 -3.49 -19.19
C TRP A 96 -0.88 -4.75 -19.52
N VAL A 97 -1.05 -5.85 -18.77
CA VAL A 97 -0.45 -7.15 -19.10
C VAL A 97 -1.28 -7.87 -20.17
N ARG A 98 -2.62 -7.72 -20.13
CA ARG A 98 -3.53 -8.29 -21.13
C ARG A 98 -3.28 -7.73 -22.53
N SER A 99 -2.95 -6.44 -22.65
CA SER A 99 -2.64 -5.81 -23.94
C SER A 99 -1.39 -6.38 -24.62
N ARG A 100 -0.40 -6.89 -23.87
CA ARG A 100 0.81 -7.52 -24.45
C ARG A 100 0.51 -8.87 -25.08
N ASN A 101 -0.38 -9.67 -24.48
CA ASN A 101 -0.75 -10.99 -25.02
C ASN A 101 -1.64 -10.92 -26.27
N LEU A 102 -2.36 -9.81 -26.48
CA LEU A 102 -3.20 -9.60 -27.66
C LEU A 102 -2.42 -9.10 -28.89
N LYS A 103 -1.23 -8.51 -28.71
CA LYS A 103 -0.36 -8.09 -29.83
C LYS A 103 0.49 -9.20 -30.43
N VAL A 104 0.53 -10.38 -29.79
CA VAL A 104 1.39 -11.51 -30.16
C VAL A 104 0.57 -12.65 -30.80
N ARG A 105 -0.74 -12.49 -30.98
CA ARG A 105 -1.59 -13.42 -31.72
C ARG A 105 -2.00 -12.85 -33.07
#